data_AF-A0A1Y2W810-F1
#
_entry.id   AF-A0A1Y2W810-F1
#
_cell.length_a   1.000
_cell.length_b   1.000
_cell.length_c   1.000
_cell.angle_alpha   90.00
_cell.angle_beta   90.00
_cell.angle_gamma   90.00
#
_symmetry.space_group_name_H-M   'P 1'
#
loop_
_entity.id
_entity.type
_entity.pdbx_description
1 polymer ?
#
loop_
_entity_poly.entity_id
_entity_poly.type
_entity_poly.pdbx_seq_one_letter_code
_entity_poly.pdbx_strand_id
1 'polypeptide(L)'
;MGAFTAVVNGNAESTYPESRVLIIITGGTICMQPSAGGLVPVDGFLENAMAPRPSFNDMSERVPISAVKDGVKVTIDSLRTPPSSYSKHIRYGAIEFSPLLDSSSISSVGWTQIASTIKANYHLFDGFVVLHGTDSLSYSASALSFMMEDLGKPVVLTGSQASIFALQSDAVDNLLGSLIIAGTFVIPEVCLFFHHTLFRGNRTTKVSASSFNAFASPNCEPLAKVTSLGVDVNWALVRRPTKIAQFQVTSYLDTAHVACVRIFPGIKPEMVDSVLRVPHLRGLILETFGMGNAPEGVDGSLTKVIASAVERGVIIVNVSQCTSGFVSPLYAPGFALGRAGVVFGHDLTSEAALTKLSYLLALPDLAAAEIAARMGVSLRGELAELVTPSFSHPTIPETATAGRLLSASDAAFATLGYAIAAGDVAAVNDILEEAKHGVVVVEEALLQRVDYMGNTAVHLAAVGPDPAILKELLVRGASVHVRNRANNTPLFLAQKTGNAECVRLLREAGASLWEEGGGKAT
;
A
#
# COMPACT_ATOMS: atom_id res chain seq x y z
N MET A 1 -33.90 2.94 18.32
CA MET A 1 -33.82 3.73 19.57
C MET A 1 -33.19 2.84 20.64
N GLY A 2 -32.13 3.34 21.28
CA GLY A 2 -31.23 2.60 22.21
C GLY A 2 -30.10 1.91 21.43
N ALA A 3 -28.81 2.21 21.60
CA ALA A 3 -28.10 2.69 22.78
C ALA A 3 -27.36 4.01 22.54
N PHE A 4 -27.61 4.96 23.44
CA PHE A 4 -26.80 6.17 23.63
C PHE A 4 -25.52 5.80 24.40
N THR A 5 -24.40 6.32 23.90
CA THR A 5 -23.19 6.74 24.63
C THR A 5 -23.04 6.24 26.07
N ALA A 6 -22.15 5.27 26.25
CA ALA A 6 -21.52 5.05 27.55
C ALA A 6 -20.55 6.21 27.83
N VAL A 7 -20.88 7.01 28.83
CA VAL A 7 -19.93 7.91 29.49
C VAL A 7 -18.79 7.05 30.04
N VAL A 8 -17.56 7.42 29.68
CA VAL A 8 -16.33 6.75 30.11
C VAL A 8 -16.18 6.91 31.62
N ASN A 9 -16.48 5.85 32.37
CA ASN A 9 -15.90 5.65 33.69
C ASN A 9 -14.50 5.09 33.50
N GLY A 10 -13.49 5.85 33.95
CA GLY A 10 -12.11 5.37 34.04
C GLY A 10 -12.01 4.14 34.96
N ASN A 11 -11.05 3.26 34.65
CA ASN A 11 -10.66 2.06 35.40
C ASN A 11 -11.42 0.73 35.16
N ALA A 12 -12.01 0.51 34.00
CA ALA A 12 -12.23 -0.86 33.53
C ALA A 12 -11.17 -1.23 32.49
N GLU A 13 -10.39 -2.29 32.70
CA GLU A 13 -9.59 -2.91 31.64
C GLU A 13 -10.49 -3.13 30.43
N SER A 14 -10.18 -2.47 29.31
CA SER A 14 -10.99 -2.54 28.10
C SER A 14 -11.08 -3.98 27.61
N THR A 15 -12.30 -4.45 27.35
CA THR A 15 -12.56 -5.78 26.78
C THR A 15 -12.32 -5.83 25.26
N TYR A 16 -11.97 -4.71 24.62
CA TYR A 16 -11.77 -4.65 23.17
C TYR A 16 -10.33 -5.04 22.79
N PRO A 17 -10.14 -5.78 21.68
CA PRO A 17 -8.81 -6.12 21.19
C PRO A 17 -8.00 -4.86 20.84
N GLU A 18 -6.69 -4.98 20.93
CA GLU A 18 -5.74 -3.90 20.69
C GLU A 18 -4.79 -4.27 19.53
N SER A 19 -4.70 -3.39 18.51
CA SER A 19 -3.65 -3.45 17.48
C SER A 19 -2.51 -2.50 17.78
N ARG A 20 -1.31 -2.84 17.30
CA ARG A 20 -0.11 -2.00 17.41
C ARG A 20 0.22 -1.35 16.06
N VAL A 21 0.29 -0.03 16.03
CA VAL A 21 0.70 0.74 14.84
C VAL A 21 1.97 1.54 15.15
N LEU A 22 2.94 1.54 14.23
CA LEU A 22 4.12 2.40 14.34
C LEU A 22 3.94 3.63 13.46
N ILE A 23 4.10 4.81 14.07
CA ILE A 23 4.20 6.08 13.33
C ILE A 23 5.67 6.35 13.04
N ILE A 24 6.02 6.52 11.77
CA ILE A 24 7.36 6.92 11.32
C ILE A 24 7.25 8.35 10.84
N ILE A 25 7.92 9.28 11.53
CA ILE A 25 7.84 10.70 11.27
C ILE A 25 9.08 11.10 10.49
N THR A 26 8.91 11.30 9.19
CA THR A 26 9.99 11.73 8.32
C THR A 26 10.04 13.26 8.24
N GLY A 27 8.92 13.95 8.43
CA GLY A 27 8.83 15.41 8.42
C GLY A 27 7.53 15.91 7.79
N GLY A 28 7.60 17.06 7.12
CA GLY A 28 6.47 17.70 6.46
C GLY A 28 5.67 18.66 7.36
N THR A 29 4.77 19.43 6.73
CA THR A 29 4.00 20.50 7.38
C THR A 29 3.24 20.04 8.63
N ILE A 30 2.81 18.77 8.66
CA ILE A 30 2.04 18.18 9.76
C ILE A 30 2.71 18.32 11.13
N CYS A 31 4.05 18.26 11.17
CA CYS A 31 4.84 18.35 12.40
C CYS A 31 5.60 19.69 12.54
N MET A 32 5.25 20.71 11.75
CA MET A 32 5.94 22.02 11.81
C MET A 32 5.21 23.04 12.68
N GLN A 33 5.91 24.02 13.22
CA GLN A 33 5.33 25.20 13.88
C GLN A 33 5.83 26.50 13.26
N PRO A 34 5.05 27.59 13.35
CA PRO A 34 5.51 28.91 12.92
C PRO A 34 6.75 29.37 13.71
N SER A 35 7.75 29.88 13.00
CA SER A 35 8.92 30.56 13.55
C SER A 35 9.19 31.86 12.78
N ALA A 36 10.17 32.66 13.24
CA ALA A 36 10.60 33.87 12.54
C ALA A 36 11.15 33.61 11.12
N GLY A 37 11.62 32.39 10.84
CA GLY A 37 12.13 31.97 9.53
C GLY A 37 11.13 31.20 8.66
N GLY A 38 9.85 31.16 9.03
CA GLY A 38 8.84 30.30 8.40
C GLY A 38 8.51 29.07 9.26
N LEU A 39 7.90 28.05 8.65
CA LEU A 39 7.55 26.82 9.36
C LEU A 39 8.80 25.97 9.61
N VAL A 40 9.03 25.57 10.86
CA VAL A 40 10.15 24.70 11.26
C VAL A 40 9.62 23.42 11.90
N PRO A 41 10.27 22.27 11.69
CA PRO A 41 9.90 21.02 12.35
C PRO A 41 10.01 21.13 13.89
N VAL A 42 9.14 20.41 14.60
CA VAL A 42 9.15 20.34 16.07
C VAL A 42 9.30 18.89 16.52
N ASP A 43 10.29 18.66 17.39
CA ASP A 43 10.55 17.37 18.01
C ASP A 43 9.49 17.01 19.08
N GLY A 44 9.38 15.72 19.39
CA GLY A 44 8.47 15.24 20.43
C GLY A 44 7.01 15.32 19.98
N PHE A 45 6.74 14.95 18.72
CA PHE A 45 5.43 14.99 18.11
C PHE A 45 4.40 14.16 18.89
N LEU A 46 4.81 12.99 19.41
CA LEU A 46 3.92 12.15 20.23
C LEU A 46 3.41 12.92 21.48
N GLU A 47 4.29 13.63 22.17
CA GLU A 47 3.95 14.38 23.39
C GLU A 47 3.22 15.69 23.11
N ASN A 48 3.72 16.44 22.12
CA ASN A 48 3.27 17.80 21.89
C ASN A 48 2.02 17.84 21.01
N ALA A 49 1.90 16.90 20.05
CA ALA A 49 0.81 16.87 19.09
C ALA A 49 -0.23 15.77 19.38
N MET A 50 0.15 14.61 19.92
CA MET A 50 -0.81 13.51 20.03
C MET A 50 -1.39 13.35 21.44
N ALA A 51 -0.53 13.27 22.45
CA ALA A 51 -0.92 13.02 23.84
C ALA A 51 -2.00 13.97 24.41
N PRO A 52 -2.02 15.28 24.10
CA PRO A 52 -3.00 16.21 24.66
C PRO A 52 -4.40 16.10 24.02
N ARG A 53 -4.55 15.35 22.92
CA ARG A 53 -5.79 15.30 22.13
C ARG A 53 -6.59 14.04 22.47
N PRO A 54 -7.81 14.15 23.02
CA PRO A 54 -8.63 12.98 23.39
C PRO A 54 -8.99 12.05 22.23
N SER A 55 -8.97 12.55 20.99
CA SER A 55 -9.18 11.73 19.79
C SER A 55 -8.04 10.75 19.52
N PHE A 56 -6.83 11.09 19.96
CA PHE A 56 -5.61 10.30 19.80
C PHE A 56 -5.23 9.53 21.07
N ASN A 57 -5.68 10.00 22.23
CA ASN A 57 -5.31 9.47 23.53
C ASN A 57 -6.54 9.30 24.43
N ASP A 58 -6.87 8.07 24.79
CA ASP A 58 -7.95 7.74 25.74
C ASP A 58 -7.57 8.02 27.22
N MET A 59 -6.37 8.56 27.45
CA MET A 59 -5.81 8.89 28.77
C MET A 59 -5.57 7.68 29.67
N SER A 60 -5.50 6.47 29.08
CA SER A 60 -5.07 5.26 29.80
C SER A 60 -3.59 5.29 30.16
N GLU A 61 -3.19 4.38 31.05
CA GLU A 61 -1.79 4.23 31.43
C GLU A 61 -0.93 3.93 30.19
N ARG A 62 0.21 4.61 30.12
CA ARG A 62 1.17 4.44 29.04
C ARG A 62 1.86 3.09 29.19
N VAL A 63 1.79 2.28 28.15
CA VAL A 63 2.47 0.99 28.10
C VAL A 63 3.66 1.14 27.15
N PRO A 64 4.91 1.04 27.62
CA PRO A 64 6.06 1.10 26.72
C PRO A 64 6.03 -0.07 25.73
N ILE A 65 6.43 0.19 24.48
CA ILE A 65 6.50 -0.83 23.42
C ILE A 65 7.92 -0.89 22.84
N SER A 66 8.34 -2.09 22.46
CA SER A 66 9.62 -2.30 21.76
C SER A 66 9.52 -1.82 20.32
N ALA A 67 10.55 -1.13 19.84
CA ALA A 67 10.73 -0.77 18.46
C ALA A 67 12.22 -0.87 18.07
N VAL A 68 12.54 -0.71 16.79
CA VAL A 68 13.91 -0.67 16.28
C VAL A 68 14.12 0.66 15.57
N LYS A 69 15.08 1.45 16.02
CA LYS A 69 15.47 2.72 15.41
C LYS A 69 16.95 2.64 15.03
N ASP A 70 17.27 2.93 13.78
CA ASP A 70 18.65 2.91 13.25
C ASP A 70 19.39 1.59 13.55
N GLY A 71 18.69 0.47 13.48
CA GLY A 71 19.21 -0.87 13.76
C GLY A 71 19.33 -1.23 15.24
N VAL A 72 18.98 -0.32 16.16
CA VAL A 72 19.06 -0.52 17.61
C VAL A 72 17.66 -0.75 18.19
N LYS A 73 17.50 -1.79 19.01
CA LYS A 73 16.26 -2.02 19.76
C LYS A 73 16.10 -0.93 20.82
N VAL A 74 14.98 -0.23 20.77
CA VAL A 74 14.61 0.85 21.68
C VAL A 74 13.26 0.56 22.31
N THR A 75 13.02 1.16 23.47
CA THR A 75 11.70 1.19 24.09
C THR A 75 11.13 2.59 23.86
N ILE A 76 9.93 2.66 23.28
CA ILE A 76 9.23 3.91 23.04
C ILE A 76 7.94 3.95 23.85
N ASP A 77 7.55 5.15 24.27
CA ASP A 77 6.24 5.38 24.84
C ASP A 77 5.14 5.09 23.82
N SER A 78 3.96 4.70 24.31
CA SER A 78 2.79 4.51 23.47
C SER A 78 1.57 5.22 24.03
N LEU A 79 0.71 5.63 23.09
CA LEU A 79 -0.63 6.13 23.36
C LEU A 79 -1.64 5.11 22.85
N ARG A 80 -2.88 5.21 23.34
CA ARG A 80 -3.99 4.38 22.89
C ARG A 80 -5.16 5.25 22.46
N THR A 81 -5.71 5.01 21.28
CA THR A 81 -6.93 5.69 20.84
C THR A 81 -8.13 5.29 21.69
N PRO A 82 -9.19 6.11 21.78
CA PRO A 82 -10.50 5.63 22.20
C PRO A 82 -10.97 4.43 21.35
N PRO A 83 -11.96 3.65 21.82
CA PRO A 83 -12.52 2.56 21.03
C PRO A 83 -13.06 3.10 19.70
N SER A 84 -12.62 2.51 18.59
CA SER A 84 -13.17 2.79 17.27
C SER A 84 -14.59 2.23 17.12
N SER A 85 -15.30 2.64 16.07
CA SER A 85 -16.59 2.02 15.68
C SER A 85 -16.48 0.52 15.36
N TYR A 86 -15.25 0.01 15.20
CA TYR A 86 -14.95 -1.41 14.98
C TYR A 86 -14.69 -2.18 16.27
N SER A 87 -15.01 -1.62 17.44
CA SER A 87 -14.84 -2.31 18.73
C SER A 87 -13.37 -2.71 18.96
N LYS A 88 -12.44 -1.80 18.62
CA LYS A 88 -10.98 -2.03 18.70
C LYS A 88 -10.26 -0.78 19.19
N HIS A 89 -9.21 -0.98 19.98
CA HIS A 89 -8.24 0.05 20.31
C HIS A 89 -7.00 -0.02 19.42
N ILE A 90 -6.39 1.15 19.20
CA ILE A 90 -5.15 1.25 18.45
C ILE A 90 -4.11 1.81 19.40
N ARG A 91 -3.17 0.97 19.81
CA ARG A 91 -1.97 1.40 20.51
C ARG A 91 -0.90 1.76 19.50
N TYR A 92 -0.26 2.89 19.68
CA TYR A 92 0.76 3.34 18.76
C TYR A 92 1.89 4.08 19.47
N GLY A 93 3.09 3.95 18.92
CA GLY A 93 4.25 4.74 19.27
C GLY A 93 4.79 5.46 18.04
N ALA A 94 5.75 6.37 18.24
CA ALA A 94 6.35 7.14 17.17
C ALA A 94 7.88 7.03 17.15
N ILE A 95 8.46 7.00 15.95
CA ILE A 95 9.89 7.19 15.71
C ILE A 95 10.06 8.43 14.84
N GLU A 96 10.84 9.39 15.34
CA GLU A 96 11.19 10.61 14.62
C GLU A 96 12.58 10.47 13.98
N PHE A 97 12.68 10.79 12.69
CA PHE A 97 13.95 10.88 11.99
C PHE A 97 14.70 12.15 12.40
N SER A 98 16.03 12.06 12.44
CA SER A 98 16.90 13.20 12.78
C SER A 98 17.99 13.35 11.72
N PRO A 99 18.06 14.49 11.02
CA PRO A 99 17.08 15.59 11.03
C PRO A 99 15.74 15.18 10.41
N LEU A 100 14.66 15.90 10.74
CA LEU A 100 13.41 15.81 10.00
C LEU A 100 13.64 16.33 8.57
N LEU A 101 13.09 15.62 7.60
CA LEU A 101 13.26 15.85 6.17
C LEU A 101 12.19 16.80 5.64
N ASP A 102 12.62 17.75 4.82
CA ASP A 102 11.73 18.40 3.86
C ASP A 102 11.46 17.42 2.70
N SER A 103 10.19 17.21 2.36
CA SER A 103 9.78 16.34 1.25
C SER A 103 10.40 16.77 -0.09
N SER A 104 10.67 18.06 -0.30
CA SER A 104 11.35 18.54 -1.51
C SER A 104 12.77 17.97 -1.67
N SER A 105 13.37 17.55 -0.56
CA SER A 105 14.74 17.08 -0.47
C SER A 105 14.85 15.56 -0.26
N ILE A 106 13.73 14.83 -0.28
CA ILE A 106 13.78 13.37 -0.16
C ILE A 106 14.48 12.75 -1.37
N SER A 107 15.29 11.72 -1.10
CA SER A 107 16.04 10.98 -2.11
C SER A 107 15.92 9.48 -1.86
N SER A 108 16.55 8.69 -2.72
CA SER A 108 16.69 7.23 -2.56
C SER A 108 17.20 6.80 -1.18
N VAL A 109 18.09 7.58 -0.57
CA VAL A 109 18.59 7.34 0.79
C VAL A 109 17.45 7.45 1.81
N GLY A 110 16.63 8.51 1.70
CA GLY A 110 15.47 8.70 2.58
C GLY A 110 14.43 7.60 2.43
N TRP A 111 14.11 7.19 1.20
CA TRP A 111 13.21 6.06 0.96
C TRP A 111 13.75 4.74 1.53
N THR A 112 15.06 4.50 1.39
CA THR A 112 15.73 3.32 1.98
C THR A 112 15.66 3.33 3.50
N GLN A 113 15.81 4.49 4.13
CA GLN A 113 15.67 4.63 5.57
C GLN A 113 14.24 4.30 6.04
N ILE A 114 13.22 4.81 5.36
CA ILE A 114 11.81 4.50 5.64
C ILE A 114 11.55 2.99 5.50
N ALA A 115 11.90 2.41 4.35
CA ALA A 115 11.66 1.00 4.07
C ALA A 115 12.41 0.07 5.05
N SER A 116 13.68 0.40 5.38
CA SER A 116 14.47 -0.35 6.36
C SER A 116 13.90 -0.24 7.77
N THR A 117 13.37 0.93 8.14
CA THR A 117 12.69 1.13 9.44
C THR A 117 11.46 0.25 9.53
N ILE A 118 10.65 0.20 8.47
CA ILE A 118 9.47 -0.69 8.41
C ILE A 118 9.90 -2.15 8.51
N LYS A 119 10.93 -2.57 7.76
CA LYS A 119 11.46 -3.95 7.82
C LYS A 119 11.95 -4.33 9.22
N ALA A 120 12.71 -3.46 9.86
CA ALA A 120 13.23 -3.71 11.21
C ALA A 120 12.12 -3.82 12.27
N ASN A 121 10.99 -3.17 12.05
CA ASN A 121 9.84 -3.17 12.94
C ASN A 121 8.71 -4.11 12.49
N TYR A 122 8.90 -4.85 11.39
CA TYR A 122 7.81 -5.54 10.70
C TYR A 122 7.09 -6.55 11.58
N HIS A 123 7.82 -7.26 12.46
CA HIS A 123 7.25 -8.26 13.36
C HIS A 123 6.67 -7.70 14.65
N LEU A 124 6.99 -6.44 15.00
CA LEU A 124 6.60 -5.78 16.25
C LEU A 124 5.23 -5.07 16.16
N PHE A 125 4.81 -4.70 14.95
CA PHE A 125 3.61 -3.90 14.69
C PHE A 125 2.68 -4.58 13.68
N ASP A 126 1.39 -4.29 13.76
CA ASP A 126 0.36 -4.79 12.85
C ASP A 126 0.19 -3.89 11.60
N GLY A 127 0.60 -2.63 11.68
CA GLY A 127 0.56 -1.66 10.57
C GLY A 127 1.48 -0.46 10.79
N PHE A 128 1.68 0.33 9.73
CA PHE A 128 2.59 1.47 9.71
C PHE A 128 1.90 2.71 9.18
N VAL A 129 2.16 3.86 9.83
CA VAL A 129 1.78 5.18 9.32
C VAL A 129 3.05 5.99 9.12
N VAL A 130 3.24 6.58 7.95
CA VAL A 130 4.41 7.40 7.63
C VAL A 130 3.95 8.85 7.45
N LEU A 131 4.41 9.74 8.33
CA LEU A 131 4.16 11.18 8.22
C LEU A 131 5.21 11.81 7.34
N HIS A 132 4.75 12.44 6.26
CA HIS A 132 5.62 12.93 5.20
C HIS A 132 5.08 14.24 4.61
N GLY A 133 5.98 15.09 4.10
CA GLY A 133 5.59 16.33 3.42
C GLY A 133 4.85 16.07 2.11
N THR A 134 3.94 16.97 1.74
CA THR A 134 2.99 16.68 0.65
C THR A 134 3.62 16.81 -0.75
N ASP A 135 4.70 17.57 -0.92
CA ASP A 135 5.23 17.91 -2.25
C ASP A 135 5.74 16.73 -3.06
N SER A 136 6.37 15.76 -2.40
CA SER A 136 6.86 14.53 -3.04
C SER A 136 6.17 13.26 -2.50
N LEU A 137 5.04 13.41 -1.80
CA LEU A 137 4.35 12.29 -1.16
C LEU A 137 4.00 11.17 -2.14
N SER A 138 3.52 11.52 -3.34
CA SER A 138 3.21 10.56 -4.42
C SER A 138 4.45 9.83 -4.93
N TYR A 139 5.61 10.50 -5.02
CA TYR A 139 6.87 9.87 -5.38
C TYR A 139 7.32 8.89 -4.30
N SER A 140 7.27 9.28 -3.03
CA SER A 140 7.62 8.40 -1.91
C SER A 140 6.68 7.20 -1.81
N ALA A 141 5.37 7.40 -1.97
CA ALA A 141 4.39 6.31 -1.98
C ALA A 141 4.65 5.34 -3.14
N SER A 142 5.00 5.86 -4.32
CA SER A 142 5.33 5.04 -5.48
C SER A 142 6.63 4.25 -5.29
N ALA A 143 7.71 4.92 -4.87
CA ALA A 143 9.00 4.32 -4.58
C ALA A 143 8.89 3.18 -3.56
N LEU A 144 8.27 3.44 -2.41
CA LEU A 144 8.10 2.45 -1.35
C LEU A 144 7.27 1.26 -1.83
N SER A 145 6.26 1.46 -2.70
CA SER A 145 5.46 0.35 -3.24
C SER A 145 6.30 -0.65 -4.03
N PHE A 146 7.33 -0.20 -4.75
CA PHE A 146 8.22 -1.08 -5.50
C PHE A 146 9.30 -1.68 -4.61
N MET A 147 9.86 -0.89 -3.68
CA MET A 147 10.89 -1.34 -2.74
C MET A 147 10.40 -2.44 -1.79
N MET A 148 9.10 -2.43 -1.46
CA MET A 148 8.46 -3.36 -0.52
C MET A 148 7.86 -4.55 -1.28
N GLU A 149 8.54 -5.69 -1.21
CA GLU A 149 8.10 -6.94 -1.85
C GLU A 149 7.42 -7.84 -0.83
N ASP A 150 6.37 -8.54 -1.28
CA ASP A 150 5.58 -9.46 -0.43
C ASP A 150 5.08 -8.79 0.86
N LEU A 151 4.68 -7.52 0.75
CA LEU A 151 4.10 -6.74 1.84
C LEU A 151 2.76 -7.37 2.24
N GLY A 152 2.63 -7.81 3.49
CA GLY A 152 1.41 -8.38 4.08
C GLY A 152 0.65 -7.46 5.05
N LYS A 153 1.12 -6.23 5.29
CA LYS A 153 0.61 -5.29 6.30
C LYS A 153 0.42 -3.89 5.70
N PRO A 154 -0.52 -3.08 6.21
CA PRO A 154 -0.74 -1.74 5.70
C PRO A 154 0.42 -0.81 6.00
N VAL A 155 0.85 -0.07 4.97
CA VAL A 155 1.78 1.07 5.08
C VAL A 155 1.06 2.29 4.54
N VAL A 156 0.56 3.15 5.43
CA VAL A 156 -0.23 4.33 5.07
C VAL A 156 0.63 5.58 5.14
N LEU A 157 0.93 6.19 4.00
CA LEU A 157 1.53 7.52 3.94
C LEU A 157 0.44 8.57 4.12
N THR A 158 0.74 9.60 4.91
CA THR A 158 -0.14 10.75 5.07
C THR A 158 0.65 12.02 5.39
N GLY A 159 -0.03 13.15 5.39
CA GLY A 159 0.51 14.46 5.72
C GLY A 159 -0.63 15.45 5.92
N SER A 160 -0.33 16.73 5.81
CA SER A 160 -1.34 17.78 5.88
C SER A 160 -0.92 19.03 5.12
N GLN A 161 -1.90 19.83 4.71
CA GLN A 161 -1.62 21.17 4.17
C GLN A 161 -1.35 22.17 5.29
N ALA A 162 -2.00 22.00 6.45
CA ALA A 162 -1.78 22.84 7.63
C ALA A 162 -1.19 22.02 8.79
N SER A 163 -0.36 22.67 9.60
CA SER A 163 0.24 22.04 10.78
C SER A 163 -0.83 21.50 11.74
N ILE A 164 -0.54 20.39 12.43
CA ILE A 164 -1.44 19.89 13.48
C ILE A 164 -1.58 20.86 14.66
N PHE A 165 -0.63 21.78 14.82
CA PHE A 165 -0.66 22.84 15.84
C PHE A 165 -1.50 24.05 15.43
N ALA A 166 -1.94 24.13 14.18
CA ALA A 166 -2.83 25.19 13.72
C ALA A 166 -4.28 24.93 14.17
N LEU A 167 -5.03 26.00 14.44
CA LEU A 167 -6.45 25.92 14.82
C LEU A 167 -7.30 25.26 13.72
N GLN A 168 -7.08 25.65 12.46
CA GLN A 168 -7.74 25.08 11.30
C GLN A 168 -6.74 24.20 10.55
N SER A 169 -6.95 22.89 10.62
CA SER A 169 -6.01 21.92 10.09
C SER A 169 -6.67 20.64 9.63
N ASP A 170 -6.20 20.09 8.50
CA ASP A 170 -6.55 18.77 7.99
C ASP A 170 -5.73 17.63 8.63
N ALA A 171 -4.70 17.97 9.42
CA ALA A 171 -3.78 17.01 10.03
C ALA A 171 -4.45 15.99 10.95
N VAL A 172 -5.42 16.44 11.76
CA VAL A 172 -6.08 15.57 12.75
C VAL A 172 -6.85 14.46 12.04
N ASP A 173 -7.66 14.81 11.04
CA ASP A 173 -8.48 13.84 10.31
C ASP A 173 -7.63 12.91 9.45
N ASN A 174 -6.61 13.45 8.77
CA ASN A 174 -5.68 12.66 7.97
C ASN A 174 -4.93 11.64 8.83
N LEU A 175 -4.38 12.06 9.98
CA LEU A 175 -3.62 11.17 10.86
C LEU A 175 -4.52 10.15 11.56
N LEU A 176 -5.67 10.58 12.09
CA LEU A 176 -6.59 9.68 12.78
C LEU A 176 -7.17 8.63 11.82
N GLY A 177 -7.56 9.04 10.60
CA GLY A 177 -8.02 8.10 9.57
C GLY A 177 -6.93 7.10 9.18
N SER A 178 -5.68 7.55 9.05
CA SER A 178 -4.53 6.68 8.77
C SER A 178 -4.29 5.65 9.87
N LEU A 179 -4.37 6.06 11.14
CA LEU A 179 -4.27 5.14 12.28
C LEU A 179 -5.39 4.12 12.28
N ILE A 180 -6.64 4.57 12.12
CA ILE A 180 -7.82 3.68 12.08
C ILE A 180 -7.66 2.65 10.97
N ILE A 181 -7.26 3.08 9.78
CA ILE A 181 -7.08 2.18 8.63
C ILE A 181 -5.97 1.17 8.92
N ALA A 182 -4.77 1.65 9.31
CA ALA A 182 -3.61 0.80 9.54
C ALA A 182 -3.78 -0.17 10.72
N GLY A 183 -4.52 0.22 11.76
CA GLY A 183 -4.78 -0.62 12.93
C GLY A 183 -5.95 -1.59 12.75
N THR A 184 -6.88 -1.31 11.84
CA THR A 184 -8.13 -2.08 11.73
C THR A 184 -8.13 -3.03 10.54
N PHE A 185 -7.67 -2.59 9.37
CA PHE A 185 -7.80 -3.31 8.11
C PHE A 185 -6.45 -3.80 7.61
N VAL A 186 -6.38 -5.09 7.23
CA VAL A 186 -5.19 -5.65 6.59
C VAL A 186 -5.27 -5.36 5.08
N ILE A 187 -4.91 -4.13 4.70
CA ILE A 187 -4.75 -3.68 3.31
C ILE A 187 -3.24 -3.74 3.02
N PRO A 188 -2.72 -4.83 2.41
CA PRO A 188 -1.30 -5.11 2.40
C PRO A 188 -0.59 -4.38 1.24
N GLU A 189 -0.76 -3.07 1.21
CA GLU A 189 -0.24 -2.18 0.18
C GLU A 189 0.41 -0.94 0.81
N VAL A 190 1.25 -0.27 0.00
CA VAL A 190 1.65 1.10 0.28
C VAL A 190 0.54 2.01 -0.22
N CYS A 191 -0.11 2.70 0.72
CA CYS A 191 -1.27 3.54 0.46
C CYS A 191 -0.96 5.01 0.76
N LEU A 192 -1.76 5.90 0.18
CA LEU A 192 -1.79 7.33 0.54
C LEU A 192 -3.18 7.66 1.07
N PHE A 193 -3.27 8.16 2.30
CA PHE A 193 -4.53 8.61 2.89
C PHE A 193 -4.58 10.13 2.98
N PHE A 194 -5.59 10.74 2.35
CA PHE A 194 -5.83 12.18 2.39
C PHE A 194 -7.32 12.46 2.20
N HIS A 195 -7.87 13.44 2.92
CA HIS A 195 -9.25 13.91 2.73
C HIS A 195 -10.28 12.77 2.68
N HIS A 196 -10.31 11.96 3.75
CA HIS A 196 -11.24 10.84 3.93
C HIS A 196 -11.14 9.73 2.86
N THR A 197 -10.10 9.72 2.03
CA THR A 197 -9.94 8.78 0.92
C THR A 197 -8.59 8.08 1.02
N LEU A 198 -8.60 6.75 0.90
CA LEU A 198 -7.42 5.90 0.83
C LEU A 198 -7.16 5.51 -0.63
N PHE A 199 -6.01 5.91 -1.16
CA PHE A 199 -5.58 5.58 -2.52
C PHE A 199 -4.47 4.53 -2.49
N ARG A 200 -4.36 3.76 -3.58
CA ARG A 200 -3.13 3.02 -3.88
C ARG A 200 -2.00 4.02 -4.11
N GLY A 201 -0.90 3.92 -3.36
CA GLY A 201 0.15 4.93 -3.32
C GLY A 201 0.81 5.20 -4.68
N ASN A 202 1.07 4.15 -5.47
CA ASN A 202 1.63 4.26 -6.82
C ASN A 202 0.62 4.63 -7.91
N ARG A 203 -0.57 5.07 -7.54
CA ARG A 203 -1.60 5.61 -8.44
C ARG A 203 -1.91 7.08 -8.18
N THR A 204 -1.28 7.68 -7.16
CA THR A 204 -1.60 9.05 -6.77
C THR A 204 -0.73 10.09 -7.44
N THR A 205 -1.29 11.29 -7.63
CA THR A 205 -0.56 12.52 -7.97
C THR A 205 -1.10 13.70 -7.14
N LYS A 206 -0.26 14.69 -6.86
CA LYS A 206 -0.68 15.92 -6.15
C LYS A 206 -1.32 16.87 -7.15
N VAL A 207 -2.62 17.11 -7.00
CA VAL A 207 -3.44 17.93 -7.92
C VAL A 207 -3.69 19.34 -7.42
N SER A 208 -3.44 19.61 -6.13
CA SER A 208 -3.58 20.95 -5.56
C SER A 208 -2.48 21.24 -4.54
N ALA A 209 -1.98 22.48 -4.57
CA ALA A 209 -1.00 22.99 -3.62
C ALA A 209 -1.64 23.72 -2.41
N SER A 210 -2.97 23.90 -2.40
CA SER A 210 -3.67 24.70 -1.38
C SER A 210 -4.95 24.07 -0.85
N SER A 211 -5.62 23.22 -1.63
CA SER A 211 -6.82 22.52 -1.19
C SER A 211 -6.49 21.40 -0.20
N PHE A 212 -7.34 21.20 0.82
CA PHE A 212 -7.27 20.00 1.66
C PHE A 212 -7.54 18.72 0.87
N ASN A 213 -8.27 18.79 -0.24
CA ASN A 213 -8.32 17.69 -1.21
C ASN A 213 -7.14 17.81 -2.19
N ALA A 214 -5.94 17.51 -1.70
CA ALA A 214 -4.68 17.80 -2.40
C ALA A 214 -4.24 16.72 -3.41
N PHE A 215 -4.73 15.49 -3.28
CA PHE A 215 -4.29 14.33 -4.05
C PHE A 215 -5.45 13.69 -4.81
N ALA A 216 -5.13 13.10 -5.95
CA ALA A 216 -6.06 12.29 -6.73
C ALA A 216 -5.40 11.00 -7.21
N SER A 217 -6.23 10.00 -7.55
CA SER A 217 -5.84 8.77 -8.25
C SER A 217 -6.65 8.68 -9.54
N PRO A 218 -6.24 9.36 -10.62
CA PRO A 218 -7.12 9.61 -11.77
C PRO A 218 -7.52 8.37 -12.57
N ASN A 219 -6.67 7.34 -12.57
CA ASN A 219 -6.85 6.12 -13.37
C ASN A 219 -7.11 4.88 -12.51
N CYS A 220 -7.33 5.03 -11.20
CA CYS A 220 -7.62 3.93 -10.29
C CYS A 220 -8.56 4.40 -9.19
N GLU A 221 -9.67 3.68 -9.02
CA GLU A 221 -10.63 3.95 -7.94
C GLU A 221 -9.95 3.86 -6.55
N PRO A 222 -10.43 4.62 -5.55
CA PRO A 222 -9.91 4.53 -4.19
C PRO A 222 -10.03 3.12 -3.60
N LEU A 223 -9.03 2.73 -2.81
CA LEU A 223 -9.03 1.47 -2.05
C LEU A 223 -10.02 1.52 -0.89
N ALA A 224 -10.21 2.69 -0.27
CA ALA A 224 -11.24 2.88 0.75
C ALA A 224 -11.72 4.33 0.82
N LYS A 225 -12.95 4.52 1.31
CA LYS A 225 -13.53 5.83 1.63
C LYS A 225 -14.06 5.84 3.06
N VAL A 226 -13.74 6.89 3.81
CA VAL A 226 -14.30 7.11 5.14
C VAL A 226 -15.60 7.90 5.01
N THR A 227 -16.67 7.35 5.58
CA THR A 227 -18.02 7.90 5.56
C THR A 227 -18.57 7.99 6.97
N SER A 228 -19.76 8.58 7.13
CA SER A 228 -20.47 8.59 8.43
C SER A 228 -20.86 7.19 8.93
N LEU A 229 -20.89 6.19 8.06
CA LEU A 229 -21.20 4.79 8.41
C LEU A 229 -19.95 3.97 8.76
N GLY A 230 -18.75 4.52 8.56
CA GLY A 230 -17.49 3.82 8.72
C GLY A 230 -16.63 3.89 7.45
N VAL A 231 -15.68 2.98 7.34
CA VAL A 231 -14.70 2.85 6.27
C VAL A 231 -15.20 1.79 5.32
N ASP A 232 -15.54 2.21 4.11
CA ASP A 232 -15.92 1.34 3.01
C ASP A 232 -14.67 0.98 2.22
N VAL A 233 -14.25 -0.30 2.27
CA VAL A 233 -13.04 -0.81 1.62
C VAL A 233 -13.43 -1.55 0.35
N ASN A 234 -12.87 -1.14 -0.79
CA ASN A 234 -13.05 -1.82 -2.06
C ASN A 234 -12.09 -3.02 -2.16
N TRP A 235 -12.47 -4.13 -1.51
CA TRP A 235 -11.64 -5.32 -1.41
C TRP A 235 -11.27 -5.96 -2.74
N ALA A 236 -12.07 -5.75 -3.79
CA ALA A 236 -11.80 -6.26 -5.14
C ALA A 236 -10.64 -5.52 -5.84
N LEU A 237 -10.24 -4.35 -5.34
CA LEU A 237 -9.07 -3.65 -5.83
C LEU A 237 -7.81 -3.97 -5.02
N VAL A 238 -7.96 -4.42 -3.77
CA VAL A 238 -6.85 -4.63 -2.84
C VAL A 238 -6.00 -5.81 -3.28
N ARG A 239 -4.73 -5.55 -3.62
CA ARG A 239 -3.77 -6.58 -4.00
C ARG A 239 -3.18 -7.25 -2.77
N ARG A 240 -2.83 -8.53 -2.90
CA ARG A 240 -2.29 -9.36 -1.81
C ARG A 240 -1.08 -10.17 -2.32
N PRO A 241 -0.08 -10.47 -1.48
CA PRO A 241 1.00 -11.37 -1.86
C PRO A 241 0.44 -12.76 -2.16
N THR A 242 0.70 -13.28 -3.35
CA THR A 242 0.29 -14.64 -3.78
C THR A 242 1.47 -15.63 -3.74
N LYS A 243 2.63 -15.16 -3.31
CA LYS A 243 3.83 -15.99 -3.10
C LYS A 243 3.96 -16.30 -1.62
N ILE A 244 4.36 -17.53 -1.31
CA ILE A 244 4.79 -17.91 0.03
C ILE A 244 6.21 -17.37 0.21
N ALA A 245 6.30 -16.13 0.66
CA ALA A 245 7.55 -15.43 0.87
C ALA A 245 7.41 -14.47 2.07
N GLN A 246 8.54 -14.18 2.70
CA GLN A 246 8.59 -13.17 3.76
C GLN A 246 8.77 -11.79 3.15
N PHE A 247 8.23 -10.78 3.83
CA PHE A 247 8.42 -9.36 3.46
C PHE A 247 9.89 -9.01 3.24
N GLN A 248 10.19 -8.48 2.05
CA GLN A 248 11.53 -8.02 1.68
C GLN A 248 11.53 -6.54 1.31
N VAL A 249 12.72 -5.95 1.45
CA VAL A 249 12.99 -4.57 1.06
C VAL A 249 14.18 -4.57 0.12
N THR A 250 13.98 -4.00 -1.06
CA THR A 250 15.04 -3.63 -2.00
C THR A 250 15.50 -2.22 -1.67
N SER A 251 16.74 -2.10 -1.20
CA SER A 251 17.37 -0.84 -0.80
C SER A 251 17.99 -0.11 -1.98
N TYR A 252 18.13 1.21 -1.89
CA TYR A 252 18.78 2.08 -2.86
C TYR A 252 18.17 2.00 -4.28
N LEU A 253 17.09 2.75 -4.51
CA LEU A 253 16.62 3.04 -5.87
C LEU A 253 17.63 3.90 -6.61
N ASP A 254 17.97 3.55 -7.84
CA ASP A 254 18.90 4.35 -8.63
C ASP A 254 18.15 5.44 -9.41
N THR A 255 17.88 6.56 -8.73
CA THR A 255 17.26 7.74 -9.35
C THR A 255 18.27 8.63 -10.06
N ALA A 256 19.57 8.45 -9.82
CA ALA A 256 20.61 9.33 -10.37
C ALA A 256 20.77 9.17 -11.89
N HIS A 257 20.26 8.07 -12.44
CA HIS A 257 20.39 7.71 -13.85
C HIS A 257 19.05 7.74 -14.61
N VAL A 258 18.02 8.37 -14.05
CA VAL A 258 16.71 8.56 -14.70
C VAL A 258 16.38 10.05 -14.80
N ALA A 259 15.98 10.50 -15.99
CA ALA A 259 15.49 11.85 -16.22
C ALA A 259 13.99 11.86 -16.57
N CYS A 260 13.35 13.01 -16.41
CA CYS A 260 12.00 13.26 -16.92
C CYS A 260 12.03 14.46 -17.88
N VAL A 261 11.46 14.31 -19.08
CA VAL A 261 11.35 15.37 -20.08
C VAL A 261 9.91 15.51 -20.52
N ARG A 262 9.38 16.72 -20.36
CA ARG A 262 8.06 17.09 -20.84
C ARG A 262 8.12 17.67 -22.24
N ILE A 263 7.43 17.02 -23.19
CA ILE A 263 7.28 17.53 -24.55
C ILE A 263 6.40 18.78 -24.53
N PHE A 264 6.79 19.83 -25.26
CA PHE A 264 5.96 21.01 -25.47
C PHE A 264 6.01 21.43 -26.95
N PRO A 265 5.00 22.17 -27.46
CA PRO A 265 5.00 22.58 -28.86
C PRO A 265 6.25 23.42 -29.19
N GLY A 266 7.03 22.98 -30.17
CA GLY A 266 8.28 23.63 -30.56
C GLY A 266 9.54 23.17 -29.79
N ILE A 267 9.44 22.13 -28.94
CA ILE A 267 10.64 21.49 -28.37
C ILE A 267 11.57 21.02 -29.48
N LYS A 268 12.85 21.35 -29.36
CA LYS A 268 13.83 21.03 -30.40
C LYS A 268 14.51 19.67 -30.13
N PRO A 269 14.86 18.89 -31.15
CA PRO A 269 15.56 17.61 -30.99
C PRO A 269 16.84 17.71 -30.15
N GLU A 270 17.59 18.81 -30.28
CA GLU A 270 18.85 19.01 -29.55
C GLU A 270 18.66 19.14 -28.05
N MET A 271 17.49 19.61 -27.59
CA MET A 271 17.16 19.69 -26.17
C MET A 271 17.00 18.29 -25.57
N VAL A 272 16.32 17.40 -26.30
CA VAL A 272 16.12 16.01 -25.88
C VAL A 272 17.43 15.23 -25.99
N ASP A 273 18.20 15.44 -27.07
CA ASP A 273 19.53 14.81 -27.24
C ASP A 273 20.50 15.23 -26.13
N SER A 274 20.46 16.50 -25.70
CA SER A 274 21.30 16.98 -24.59
C SER A 274 21.02 16.24 -23.29
N VAL A 275 19.74 15.98 -22.97
CA VAL A 275 19.36 15.17 -21.79
C VAL A 275 19.83 13.72 -21.97
N LEU A 276 19.59 13.12 -23.15
CA LEU A 276 19.96 11.74 -23.45
C LEU A 276 21.48 11.49 -23.54
N ARG A 277 22.30 12.56 -23.49
CA ARG A 277 23.76 12.50 -23.44
C ARG A 277 24.34 12.79 -22.06
N VAL A 278 23.51 13.06 -21.05
CA VAL A 278 23.97 13.19 -19.67
C VAL A 278 24.75 11.92 -19.30
N PRO A 279 25.98 12.03 -18.78
CA PRO A 279 26.80 10.87 -18.45
C PRO A 279 26.05 9.89 -17.54
N HIS A 280 26.13 8.61 -17.89
CA HIS A 280 25.50 7.50 -17.15
C HIS A 280 23.96 7.51 -17.11
N LEU A 281 23.27 8.33 -17.92
CA LEU A 281 21.82 8.23 -18.03
C LEU A 281 21.42 6.84 -18.57
N ARG A 282 20.56 6.13 -17.83
CA ARG A 282 20.04 4.80 -18.19
C ARG A 282 18.55 4.82 -18.52
N GLY A 283 17.82 5.83 -18.06
CA GLY A 283 16.38 5.93 -18.23
C GLY A 283 15.88 7.34 -18.54
N LEU A 284 14.79 7.43 -19.32
CA LEU A 284 14.08 8.67 -19.58
C LEU A 284 12.56 8.43 -19.49
N ILE A 285 11.88 9.19 -18.63
CA ILE A 285 10.42 9.35 -18.69
C ILE A 285 10.11 10.49 -19.66
N LEU A 286 9.39 10.17 -20.72
CA LEU A 286 8.99 11.10 -21.76
C LEU A 286 7.51 11.43 -21.59
N GLU A 287 7.20 12.61 -21.06
CA GLU A 287 5.81 13.06 -20.92
C GLU A 287 5.32 13.66 -22.24
N THR A 288 4.38 13.00 -22.89
CA THR A 288 3.89 13.36 -24.24
C THR A 288 2.42 13.81 -24.24
N PHE A 289 1.92 14.25 -25.38
CA PHE A 289 0.56 14.79 -25.48
C PHE A 289 -0.51 13.70 -25.59
N GLY A 290 -1.63 13.90 -24.91
CA GLY A 290 -2.83 13.07 -25.08
C GLY A 290 -2.53 11.58 -24.90
N MET A 291 -2.87 10.77 -25.89
CA MET A 291 -2.69 9.31 -25.86
C MET A 291 -1.25 8.84 -26.15
N GLY A 292 -0.22 9.68 -25.98
CA GLY A 292 1.17 9.28 -26.19
C GLY A 292 1.90 9.92 -27.36
N ASN A 293 1.44 11.07 -27.86
CA ASN A 293 1.92 11.66 -29.11
C ASN A 293 3.06 12.67 -28.88
N ALA A 294 4.14 12.54 -29.64
CA ALA A 294 5.23 13.51 -29.73
C ALA A 294 5.45 13.95 -31.18
N PRO A 295 5.97 15.17 -31.44
CA PRO A 295 6.30 15.60 -32.80
C PRO A 295 7.44 14.75 -33.36
N GLU A 296 7.37 14.36 -34.63
CA GLU A 296 8.46 13.60 -35.27
C GLU A 296 9.69 14.50 -35.56
N GLY A 297 9.48 15.82 -35.70
CA GLY A 297 10.44 16.78 -36.25
C GLY A 297 10.22 17.01 -37.75
N VAL A 298 10.82 18.07 -38.32
CA VAL A 298 10.63 18.44 -39.74
C VAL A 298 11.07 17.32 -40.71
N ASP A 299 11.93 16.42 -40.25
CA ASP A 299 12.55 15.32 -40.99
C ASP A 299 12.63 13.99 -40.18
N GLY A 300 11.82 13.86 -39.11
CA GLY A 300 11.94 12.73 -38.17
C GLY A 300 13.13 12.85 -37.20
N SER A 301 13.79 14.00 -37.12
CA SER A 301 14.96 14.24 -36.26
C SER A 301 14.75 13.88 -34.79
N LEU A 302 13.58 14.17 -34.21
CA LEU A 302 13.34 13.81 -32.82
C LEU A 302 13.27 12.30 -32.64
N THR A 303 12.57 11.61 -33.53
CA THR A 303 12.47 10.14 -33.51
C THR A 303 13.84 9.49 -33.71
N LYS A 304 14.71 10.06 -34.55
CA LYS A 304 16.11 9.59 -34.73
C LYS A 304 16.94 9.74 -33.45
N VAL A 305 16.82 10.87 -32.75
CA VAL A 305 17.49 11.09 -31.45
C VAL A 305 17.05 10.04 -30.42
N ILE A 306 15.74 9.77 -30.35
CA ILE A 306 15.15 8.76 -29.47
C ILE A 306 15.65 7.36 -29.83
N ALA A 307 15.54 6.96 -31.10
CA ALA A 307 15.99 5.65 -31.58
C ALA A 307 17.47 5.42 -31.27
N SER A 308 18.31 6.42 -31.52
CA SER A 308 19.75 6.36 -31.23
C SER A 308 20.04 6.17 -29.73
N ALA A 309 19.22 6.73 -28.84
CA ALA A 309 19.38 6.52 -27.40
C ALA A 309 18.94 5.12 -26.96
N VAL A 310 17.85 4.59 -27.53
CA VAL A 310 17.42 3.21 -27.30
C VAL A 310 18.48 2.22 -27.78
N GLU A 311 19.10 2.46 -28.94
CA GLU A 311 20.23 1.66 -29.45
C GLU A 311 21.45 1.68 -28.51
N ARG A 312 21.66 2.78 -27.78
CA ARG A 312 22.69 2.88 -26.70
C ARG A 312 22.28 2.17 -25.40
N GLY A 313 21.08 1.60 -25.33
CA GLY A 313 20.56 0.90 -24.16
C GLY A 313 19.83 1.79 -23.15
N VAL A 314 19.49 3.04 -23.51
CA VAL A 314 18.67 3.92 -22.65
C VAL A 314 17.22 3.47 -22.74
N ILE A 315 16.58 3.17 -21.60
CA ILE A 315 15.16 2.83 -21.55
C ILE A 315 14.35 4.12 -21.57
N ILE A 316 13.53 4.30 -22.61
CA ILE A 316 12.63 5.45 -22.74
C ILE A 316 11.20 4.99 -22.53
N VAL A 317 10.50 5.62 -21.58
CA VAL A 317 9.11 5.28 -21.23
C VAL A 317 8.21 6.48 -21.53
N ASN A 318 7.22 6.26 -22.38
CA ASN A 318 6.23 7.26 -22.76
C ASN A 318 5.07 7.28 -21.76
N VAL A 319 4.84 8.43 -21.15
CA VAL A 319 3.73 8.70 -20.21
C VAL A 319 2.94 9.89 -20.72
N SER A 320 1.63 9.93 -20.46
CA SER A 320 0.80 11.07 -20.84
C SER A 320 1.00 12.26 -19.90
N GLN A 321 1.00 13.47 -20.44
CA GLN A 321 0.86 14.70 -19.65
C GLN A 321 -0.55 14.92 -19.11
N CYS A 322 -1.54 14.21 -19.65
CA CYS A 322 -2.92 14.30 -19.18
C CYS A 322 -3.02 13.64 -17.80
N THR A 323 -3.80 14.26 -16.91
CA THR A 323 -4.00 13.74 -15.55
C THR A 323 -4.71 12.40 -15.54
N SER A 324 -5.58 12.13 -16.52
CA SER A 324 -6.28 10.85 -16.71
C SER A 324 -6.14 10.36 -18.14
N GLY A 325 -6.28 9.06 -18.34
CA GLY A 325 -6.14 8.38 -19.62
C GLY A 325 -4.93 7.44 -19.67
N PHE A 326 -4.62 6.96 -20.87
CA PHE A 326 -3.56 5.98 -21.10
C PHE A 326 -2.81 6.27 -22.40
N VAL A 327 -1.55 5.84 -22.47
CA VAL A 327 -0.76 5.86 -23.69
C VAL A 327 -1.14 4.69 -24.60
N SER A 328 -1.36 4.98 -25.89
CA SER A 328 -1.75 4.00 -26.90
C SER A 328 -1.07 4.28 -28.25
N PRO A 329 -0.60 3.24 -28.98
CA PRO A 329 0.01 3.40 -30.30
C PRO A 329 -0.98 3.67 -31.43
N LEU A 330 -2.25 3.98 -31.15
CA LEU A 330 -3.30 4.10 -32.16
C LEU A 330 -3.01 5.17 -33.23
N TYR A 331 -2.31 6.25 -32.85
CA TYR A 331 -1.98 7.36 -33.74
C TYR A 331 -0.56 7.25 -34.28
N ALA A 332 -0.35 7.67 -35.53
CA ALA A 332 0.93 7.59 -36.22
C ALA A 332 2.13 8.15 -35.43
N PRO A 333 2.04 9.31 -34.74
CA PRO A 333 3.15 9.84 -33.95
C PRO A 333 3.50 8.95 -32.73
N GLY A 334 2.51 8.36 -32.07
CA GLY A 334 2.73 7.38 -31.00
C GLY A 334 3.29 6.05 -31.52
N PHE A 335 2.82 5.60 -32.69
CA PHE A 335 3.34 4.41 -33.36
C PHE A 335 4.83 4.56 -33.76
N ALA A 336 5.23 5.75 -34.22
CA ALA A 336 6.62 6.04 -34.55
C ALA A 336 7.56 5.92 -33.35
N LEU A 337 7.12 6.38 -32.16
CA LEU A 337 7.86 6.18 -30.90
C LEU A 337 8.01 4.70 -30.55
N GLY A 338 6.93 3.92 -30.68
CA GLY A 338 6.98 2.47 -30.45
C GLY A 338 7.97 1.76 -31.39
N ARG A 339 8.01 2.14 -32.67
CA ARG A 339 9.00 1.62 -33.64
C ARG A 339 10.44 2.03 -33.30
N ALA A 340 10.63 3.16 -32.64
CA ALA A 340 11.94 3.60 -32.13
C ALA A 340 12.37 2.86 -30.85
N GLY A 341 11.53 1.94 -30.33
CA GLY A 341 11.81 1.14 -29.15
C GLY A 341 11.43 1.81 -27.82
N VAL A 342 10.58 2.85 -27.86
CA VAL A 342 10.00 3.47 -26.67
C VAL A 342 8.95 2.54 -26.04
N VAL A 343 9.03 2.38 -24.72
CA VAL A 343 8.05 1.60 -23.94
C VAL A 343 6.82 2.46 -23.67
N PHE A 344 5.62 1.92 -23.84
CA PHE A 344 4.40 2.60 -23.45
C PHE A 344 4.11 2.37 -21.97
N GLY A 345 4.04 3.47 -21.20
CA GLY A 345 3.73 3.44 -19.77
C GLY A 345 2.24 3.28 -19.46
N HIS A 346 1.39 3.02 -20.46
CA HIS A 346 -0.06 2.92 -20.30
C HIS A 346 -0.65 4.09 -19.49
N ASP A 347 -1.28 3.81 -18.36
CA ASP A 347 -1.95 4.77 -17.47
C ASP A 347 -1.13 5.09 -16.20
N LEU A 348 0.18 4.84 -16.23
CA LEU A 348 1.12 5.23 -15.17
C LEU A 348 1.04 6.74 -14.90
N THR A 349 1.16 7.10 -13.63
CA THR A 349 1.53 8.47 -13.26
C THR A 349 3.02 8.70 -13.51
N SER A 350 3.46 9.95 -13.67
CA SER A 350 4.88 10.27 -13.83
C SER A 350 5.70 9.84 -12.62
N GLU A 351 5.13 9.96 -11.42
CA GLU A 351 5.74 9.53 -10.16
C GLU A 351 5.98 8.02 -10.13
N ALA A 352 4.98 7.23 -10.53
CA ALA A 352 5.08 5.78 -10.61
C ALA A 352 6.04 5.33 -11.72
N ALA A 353 6.02 5.98 -12.89
CA ALA A 353 6.90 5.64 -13.99
C ALA A 353 8.38 5.87 -13.64
N LEU A 354 8.71 7.02 -13.05
CA LEU A 354 10.07 7.36 -12.63
C LEU A 354 10.58 6.38 -11.57
N THR A 355 9.77 6.13 -10.54
CA THR A 355 10.17 5.26 -9.42
C THR A 355 10.22 3.78 -9.82
N LYS A 356 9.32 3.31 -10.68
CA LYS A 356 9.35 1.96 -11.26
C LYS A 356 10.61 1.73 -12.10
N LEU A 357 10.96 2.69 -12.96
CA LEU A 357 12.17 2.59 -13.77
C LEU A 357 13.43 2.60 -12.89
N SER A 358 13.48 3.49 -11.90
CA SER A 358 14.58 3.56 -10.92
C SER A 358 14.72 2.27 -10.11
N TYR A 359 13.61 1.61 -9.79
CA TYR A 359 13.58 0.30 -9.14
C TYR A 359 14.13 -0.80 -10.02
N LEU A 360 13.63 -0.93 -11.26
CA LEU A 360 14.10 -1.96 -12.19
C LEU A 360 15.59 -1.79 -12.52
N LEU A 361 16.08 -0.56 -12.60
CA LEU A 361 17.49 -0.25 -12.82
C LEU A 361 18.40 -0.56 -11.61
N ALA A 362 17.82 -0.64 -10.41
CA ALA A 362 18.53 -1.00 -9.18
C ALA A 362 18.59 -2.52 -8.95
N LEU A 363 17.72 -3.29 -9.61
CA LEU A 363 17.76 -4.75 -9.52
C LEU A 363 19.01 -5.30 -10.23
N PRO A 364 19.71 -6.28 -9.62
CA PRO A 364 20.89 -6.86 -10.22
C PRO A 364 20.54 -7.68 -11.46
N ASP A 365 21.48 -7.73 -12.41
CA ASP A 365 21.49 -8.64 -13.56
C ASP A 365 20.28 -8.54 -14.53
N LEU A 366 19.56 -7.40 -14.53
CA LEU A 366 18.51 -7.16 -15.52
C LEU A 366 19.07 -6.50 -16.80
N ALA A 367 18.88 -7.15 -17.93
CA ALA A 367 19.15 -6.57 -19.24
C ALA A 367 18.15 -5.45 -19.57
N ALA A 368 18.56 -4.45 -20.36
CA ALA A 368 17.70 -3.33 -20.75
C ALA A 368 16.38 -3.77 -21.41
N ALA A 369 16.40 -4.85 -22.20
CA ALA A 369 15.21 -5.42 -22.81
C ALA A 369 14.22 -5.99 -21.77
N GLU A 370 14.72 -6.62 -20.72
CA GLU A 370 13.90 -7.15 -19.62
C GLU A 370 13.32 -6.01 -18.78
N ILE A 371 14.10 -4.95 -18.52
CA ILE A 371 13.60 -3.73 -17.86
C ILE A 371 12.49 -3.10 -18.68
N ALA A 372 12.68 -2.96 -19.99
CA ALA A 372 11.69 -2.42 -20.90
C ALA A 372 10.39 -3.24 -20.91
N ALA A 373 10.50 -4.57 -20.91
CA ALA A 373 9.35 -5.47 -20.82
C ALA A 373 8.62 -5.30 -19.48
N ARG A 374 9.35 -5.28 -18.35
CA ARG A 374 8.77 -5.09 -17.01
C ARG A 374 8.15 -3.71 -16.78
N MET A 375 8.62 -2.69 -17.50
CA MET A 375 7.98 -1.36 -17.47
C MET A 375 6.54 -1.40 -18.00
N GLY A 376 6.24 -2.27 -18.98
CA GLY A 376 4.91 -2.39 -19.60
C GLY A 376 3.88 -3.25 -18.86
N VAL A 377 4.27 -3.97 -17.79
CA VAL A 377 3.37 -4.86 -17.02
C VAL A 377 3.22 -4.44 -15.57
N SER A 378 2.11 -4.76 -14.93
CA SER A 378 1.80 -4.29 -13.57
C SER A 378 2.60 -5.06 -12.52
N LEU A 379 3.51 -4.40 -11.79
CA LEU A 379 4.30 -5.05 -10.74
C LEU A 379 3.65 -4.95 -9.36
N ARG A 380 2.96 -3.84 -9.10
CA ARG A 380 2.39 -3.43 -7.81
C ARG A 380 1.03 -2.75 -7.97
N GLY A 381 0.34 -2.96 -9.09
CA GLY A 381 -0.96 -2.37 -9.35
C GLY A 381 -0.94 -0.92 -9.83
N GLU A 382 0.25 -0.41 -10.20
CA GLU A 382 0.54 0.95 -10.65
C GLU A 382 0.00 1.28 -12.05
N LEU A 383 -0.26 0.25 -12.85
CA LEU A 383 -0.83 0.37 -14.20
C LEU A 383 -1.92 -0.67 -14.42
N ALA A 384 -2.90 -0.30 -15.25
CA ALA A 384 -3.92 -1.20 -15.76
C ALA A 384 -3.40 -1.81 -17.06
N GLU A 385 -3.23 -3.12 -17.06
CA GLU A 385 -2.93 -3.84 -18.29
C GLU A 385 -4.15 -3.72 -19.21
N LEU A 386 -3.94 -3.51 -20.51
CA LEU A 386 -5.02 -3.46 -21.49
C LEU A 386 -5.68 -4.84 -21.58
N VAL A 387 -6.63 -5.09 -20.69
CA VAL A 387 -7.45 -6.30 -20.71
C VAL A 387 -8.35 -6.20 -21.94
N THR A 388 -8.23 -7.19 -22.82
CA THR A 388 -9.20 -7.36 -23.92
C THR A 388 -10.58 -7.50 -23.28
N PRO A 389 -11.60 -6.75 -23.72
CA PRO A 389 -12.92 -6.83 -23.09
C PRO A 389 -13.43 -8.27 -23.10
N SER A 390 -13.56 -8.83 -21.90
CA SER A 390 -14.27 -10.09 -21.67
C SER A 390 -15.75 -9.76 -21.48
N PHE A 391 -16.57 -10.11 -22.46
CA PHE A 391 -18.02 -10.07 -22.32
C PHE A 391 -18.47 -11.27 -21.49
N SER A 392 -18.84 -11.04 -20.23
CA SER A 392 -19.62 -11.99 -19.45
C SER A 392 -21.06 -11.50 -19.37
N HIS A 393 -22.02 -12.36 -19.73
CA HIS A 393 -23.44 -12.07 -19.56
C HIS A 393 -23.74 -11.86 -18.07
N PRO A 394 -24.56 -10.86 -17.69
CA PRO A 394 -25.08 -10.79 -16.34
C PRO A 394 -26.03 -11.97 -16.10
N THR A 395 -25.56 -12.99 -15.39
CA THR A 395 -26.45 -14.02 -14.86
C THR A 395 -27.16 -13.46 -13.65
N ILE A 396 -28.41 -13.02 -13.85
CA ILE A 396 -29.37 -12.84 -12.76
C ILE A 396 -29.76 -14.25 -12.29
N PRO A 397 -29.55 -14.64 -11.02
CA PRO A 397 -30.17 -15.85 -10.52
C PRO A 397 -31.66 -15.57 -10.27
N GLU A 398 -32.50 -15.94 -11.23
CA GLU A 398 -33.90 -16.28 -10.98
C GLU A 398 -33.92 -17.57 -10.14
N THR A 399 -33.81 -17.46 -8.81
CA THR A 399 -34.30 -18.44 -7.81
C THR A 399 -33.94 -17.98 -6.39
N ALA A 400 -34.40 -16.79 -6.01
CA ALA A 400 -34.58 -16.46 -4.60
C ALA A 400 -35.88 -17.11 -4.09
N THR A 401 -35.91 -18.44 -4.00
CA THR A 401 -36.94 -19.13 -3.21
C THR A 401 -36.67 -18.88 -1.73
N ALA A 402 -37.74 -18.47 -1.04
CA ALA A 402 -37.83 -18.23 0.39
C ALA A 402 -37.14 -19.31 1.25
N GLY A 403 -36.41 -18.88 2.30
CA GLY A 403 -36.05 -19.76 3.43
C GLY A 403 -34.56 -19.98 3.73
N ARG A 404 -33.65 -19.03 3.47
CA ARG A 404 -32.27 -19.11 3.99
C ARG A 404 -32.00 -17.98 4.99
N LEU A 405 -31.67 -18.36 6.23
CA LEU A 405 -31.31 -17.47 7.35
C LEU A 405 -29.91 -16.81 7.21
N LEU A 406 -29.18 -17.11 6.14
CA LEU A 406 -27.80 -16.66 5.89
C LEU A 406 -27.69 -16.01 4.51
N SER A 407 -26.88 -14.97 4.37
CA SER A 407 -26.54 -14.40 3.06
C SER A 407 -25.84 -15.46 2.19
N ALA A 408 -25.89 -15.31 0.87
CA ALA A 408 -25.17 -16.22 -0.05
C ALA A 408 -23.67 -16.31 0.29
N SER A 409 -23.07 -15.19 0.71
CA SER A 409 -21.68 -15.13 1.15
C SER A 409 -21.40 -15.84 2.48
N ASP A 410 -22.35 -15.81 3.42
CA ASP A 410 -22.24 -16.53 4.69
C ASP A 410 -22.37 -18.04 4.50
N ALA A 411 -23.28 -18.45 3.62
CA ALA A 411 -23.42 -19.85 3.24
C ALA A 411 -22.14 -20.36 2.58
N ALA A 412 -21.57 -19.61 1.63
CA ALA A 412 -20.32 -19.98 0.95
C ALA A 412 -19.14 -20.10 1.92
N PHE A 413 -18.97 -19.16 2.86
CA PHE A 413 -17.91 -19.23 3.87
C PHE A 413 -18.12 -20.38 4.86
N ALA A 414 -19.36 -20.68 5.23
CA ALA A 414 -19.67 -21.86 6.05
C ALA A 414 -19.32 -23.17 5.32
N THR A 415 -19.68 -23.30 4.04
CA THR A 415 -19.30 -24.45 3.20
C THR A 415 -17.79 -24.61 3.12
N LEU A 416 -17.07 -23.50 2.89
CA LEU A 416 -15.61 -23.49 2.91
C LEU A 416 -15.06 -23.99 4.26
N GLY A 417 -15.62 -23.49 5.38
CA GLY A 417 -15.24 -23.94 6.72
C GLY A 417 -15.44 -25.44 6.95
N TYR A 418 -16.54 -26.02 6.46
CA TYR A 418 -16.78 -27.47 6.54
C TYR A 418 -15.81 -28.28 5.69
N ALA A 419 -15.50 -27.83 4.47
CA ALA A 419 -14.51 -28.49 3.61
C ALA A 419 -13.11 -28.48 4.24
N ILE A 420 -12.71 -27.34 4.84
CA ILE A 420 -11.46 -27.21 5.60
C ILE A 420 -11.43 -28.19 6.78
N ALA A 421 -12.51 -28.25 7.56
CA ALA A 421 -12.60 -29.14 8.73
C ALA A 421 -12.56 -30.63 8.34
N ALA A 422 -13.09 -30.98 7.16
CA ALA A 422 -13.06 -32.34 6.62
C ALA A 422 -11.69 -32.72 6.00
N GLY A 423 -10.80 -31.76 5.76
CA GLY A 423 -9.55 -32.00 5.03
C GLY A 423 -9.76 -32.21 3.53
N ASP A 424 -10.87 -31.74 2.96
CA ASP A 424 -11.21 -31.94 1.56
C ASP A 424 -10.61 -30.82 0.68
N VAL A 425 -9.38 -31.04 0.22
CA VAL A 425 -8.64 -30.10 -0.65
C VAL A 425 -9.38 -29.86 -1.97
N ALA A 426 -10.04 -30.88 -2.53
CA ALA A 426 -10.74 -30.76 -3.80
C ALA A 426 -11.97 -29.85 -3.64
N ALA A 427 -12.79 -30.08 -2.61
CA ALA A 427 -13.93 -29.22 -2.33
C ALA A 427 -13.51 -27.78 -2.00
N VAL A 428 -12.40 -27.57 -1.29
CA VAL A 428 -11.86 -26.21 -1.07
C VAL A 428 -11.50 -25.54 -2.39
N ASN A 429 -10.83 -26.26 -3.30
CA ASN A 429 -10.50 -25.72 -4.62
C ASN A 429 -11.75 -25.41 -5.43
N ASP A 430 -12.72 -26.33 -5.49
CA ASP A 430 -13.97 -26.13 -6.22
C ASP A 430 -14.73 -24.91 -5.70
N ILE A 431 -14.84 -24.73 -4.37
CA ILE A 431 -15.52 -23.56 -3.78
C ILE A 431 -14.80 -22.26 -4.13
N LEU A 432 -13.46 -22.27 -4.15
CA LEU A 432 -12.65 -21.11 -4.51
C LEU A 432 -12.61 -20.87 -6.03
N GLU A 433 -12.76 -21.90 -6.87
CA GLU A 433 -12.73 -21.83 -8.35
C GLU A 433 -14.10 -21.62 -9.00
N GLU A 434 -15.21 -22.13 -8.43
CA GLU A 434 -16.57 -21.82 -8.88
C GLU A 434 -16.87 -20.32 -8.71
N ALA A 435 -16.20 -19.67 -7.75
CA ALA A 435 -16.18 -18.21 -7.63
C ALA A 435 -15.49 -17.50 -8.82
N LYS A 436 -14.69 -18.21 -9.62
CA LYS A 436 -13.88 -17.68 -10.75
C LYS A 436 -14.63 -17.69 -12.10
N HIS A 437 -15.63 -18.55 -12.27
CA HIS A 437 -16.34 -18.75 -13.56
C HIS A 437 -17.68 -17.99 -13.68
N GLY A 438 -17.91 -16.97 -12.84
CA GLY A 438 -18.91 -15.93 -13.12
C GLY A 438 -20.30 -16.10 -12.52
N VAL A 439 -20.50 -16.90 -11.46
CA VAL A 439 -21.80 -16.91 -10.74
C VAL A 439 -21.76 -16.06 -9.47
N VAL A 440 -20.60 -15.83 -8.84
CA VAL A 440 -20.52 -14.88 -7.72
C VAL A 440 -19.12 -14.25 -7.63
N VAL A 441 -19.04 -12.91 -7.61
CA VAL A 441 -17.81 -12.09 -7.47
C VAL A 441 -17.22 -12.24 -6.05
N VAL A 442 -16.67 -13.40 -5.66
CA VAL A 442 -16.33 -13.67 -4.23
C VAL A 442 -14.99 -14.36 -3.97
N GLU A 443 -14.12 -14.57 -4.96
CA GLU A 443 -12.83 -15.25 -4.72
C GLU A 443 -12.01 -14.53 -3.63
N GLU A 444 -11.90 -13.20 -3.69
CA GLU A 444 -11.16 -12.41 -2.70
C GLU A 444 -11.95 -12.09 -1.43
N ALA A 445 -13.28 -11.95 -1.55
CA ALA A 445 -14.13 -11.61 -0.42
C ALA A 445 -14.28 -12.78 0.58
N LEU A 446 -14.21 -14.03 0.11
CA LEU A 446 -14.20 -15.21 1.00
C LEU A 446 -12.93 -15.28 1.84
N LEU A 447 -11.77 -14.91 1.28
CA LEU A 447 -10.49 -14.95 2.01
C LEU A 447 -10.42 -13.95 3.17
N GLN A 448 -11.17 -12.84 3.08
CA GLN A 448 -11.27 -11.83 4.14
C GLN A 448 -12.47 -12.04 5.07
N ARG A 449 -13.42 -12.92 4.69
CA ARG A 449 -14.58 -13.18 5.52
C ARG A 449 -14.15 -13.89 6.80
N VAL A 450 -14.91 -13.63 7.85
CA VAL A 450 -14.68 -14.19 9.17
C VAL A 450 -15.94 -14.85 9.70
N ASP A 451 -15.76 -15.87 10.53
CA ASP A 451 -16.85 -16.45 11.32
C ASP A 451 -17.28 -15.53 12.49
N TYR A 452 -18.21 -16.03 13.31
CA TYR A 452 -18.69 -15.35 14.51
C TYR A 452 -17.60 -15.13 15.58
N MET A 453 -16.46 -15.79 15.47
CA MET A 453 -15.29 -15.64 16.34
C MET A 453 -14.19 -14.77 15.71
N GLY A 454 -14.40 -14.26 14.49
CA GLY A 454 -13.40 -13.48 13.77
C GLY A 454 -12.33 -14.32 13.05
N ASN A 455 -12.53 -15.63 12.92
CA ASN A 455 -11.59 -16.51 12.23
C ASN A 455 -11.77 -16.43 10.71
N THR A 456 -10.68 -16.17 9.99
CA THR A 456 -10.61 -16.33 8.53
C THR A 456 -10.41 -17.79 8.14
N ALA A 457 -10.51 -18.10 6.84
CA ALA A 457 -10.19 -19.44 6.32
C ALA A 457 -8.79 -19.93 6.73
N VAL A 458 -7.81 -19.03 6.83
CA VAL A 458 -6.44 -19.34 7.27
C VAL A 458 -6.41 -19.76 8.75
N HIS A 459 -7.22 -19.15 9.62
CA HIS A 459 -7.33 -19.56 11.02
C HIS A 459 -7.91 -20.98 11.13
N LEU A 460 -8.94 -21.29 10.32
CA LEU A 460 -9.55 -22.62 10.30
C LEU A 460 -8.56 -23.67 9.76
N ALA A 461 -7.86 -23.37 8.67
CA ALA A 461 -6.86 -24.28 8.08
C ALA A 461 -5.64 -24.49 9.01
N ALA A 462 -5.25 -23.48 9.79
CA ALA A 462 -4.17 -23.58 10.77
C ALA A 462 -4.43 -24.63 11.87
N VAL A 463 -5.70 -24.88 12.19
CA VAL A 463 -6.13 -25.92 13.14
C VAL A 463 -6.71 -27.16 12.45
N GLY A 464 -6.75 -27.15 11.12
CA GLY A 464 -7.31 -28.21 10.30
C GLY A 464 -6.37 -29.42 10.16
N PRO A 465 -6.89 -30.53 9.60
CA PRO A 465 -6.15 -31.77 9.48
C PRO A 465 -5.12 -31.79 8.34
N ASP A 466 -5.32 -30.99 7.28
CA ASP A 466 -4.49 -31.04 6.06
C ASP A 466 -3.77 -29.70 5.78
N PRO A 467 -2.43 -29.63 5.92
CA PRO A 467 -1.63 -28.45 5.57
C PRO A 467 -1.69 -28.05 4.08
N ALA A 468 -2.09 -28.94 3.17
CA ALA A 468 -2.24 -28.61 1.76
C ALA A 468 -3.32 -27.54 1.54
N ILE A 469 -4.40 -27.59 2.32
CA ILE A 469 -5.46 -26.57 2.30
C ILE A 469 -4.90 -25.21 2.68
N LEU A 470 -4.07 -25.15 3.73
CA LEU A 470 -3.43 -23.91 4.15
C LEU A 470 -2.55 -23.36 3.04
N LYS A 471 -1.71 -24.20 2.41
CA LYS A 471 -0.86 -23.80 1.28
C LYS A 471 -1.70 -23.19 0.15
N GLU A 472 -2.84 -23.79 -0.16
CA GLU A 472 -3.74 -23.39 -1.23
C GLU A 472 -4.40 -22.02 -0.98
N LEU A 473 -4.75 -21.75 0.28
CA LEU A 473 -5.22 -20.43 0.70
C LEU A 473 -4.11 -19.38 0.61
N LEU A 474 -2.88 -19.72 1.01
CA LEU A 474 -1.74 -18.79 0.98
C LEU A 474 -1.36 -18.38 -0.45
N VAL A 475 -1.34 -19.32 -1.40
CA VAL A 475 -1.03 -19.01 -2.81
C VAL A 475 -2.12 -18.16 -3.50
N ARG A 476 -3.34 -18.13 -2.94
CA ARG A 476 -4.41 -17.20 -3.35
C ARG A 476 -4.37 -15.86 -2.60
N GLY A 477 -3.37 -15.64 -1.76
CA GLY A 477 -3.16 -14.38 -1.04
C GLY A 477 -4.00 -14.22 0.22
N ALA A 478 -4.40 -15.32 0.86
CA ALA A 478 -5.01 -15.25 2.18
C ALA A 478 -4.02 -14.71 3.22
N SER A 479 -4.47 -13.75 4.04
CA SER A 479 -3.57 -13.07 4.97
C SER A 479 -3.25 -13.92 6.21
N VAL A 480 -1.97 -13.93 6.57
CA VAL A 480 -1.45 -14.57 7.79
C VAL A 480 -1.42 -13.65 9.00
N HIS A 481 -1.77 -12.38 8.83
CA HIS A 481 -1.63 -11.33 9.86
C HIS A 481 -2.95 -10.94 10.52
N VAL A 482 -4.09 -11.41 10.00
CA VAL A 482 -5.40 -11.14 10.59
C VAL A 482 -5.46 -11.75 12.00
N ARG A 483 -6.11 -11.04 12.92
CA ARG A 483 -6.36 -11.50 14.29
C ARG A 483 -7.85 -11.73 14.48
N ASN A 484 -8.20 -12.85 15.10
CA ASN A 484 -9.58 -13.14 15.47
C ASN A 484 -10.01 -12.32 16.72
N ARG A 485 -11.26 -12.50 17.17
CA ARG A 485 -11.79 -11.75 18.34
C ARG A 485 -11.07 -12.06 19.65
N ALA A 486 -10.41 -13.21 19.75
CA ALA A 486 -9.54 -13.58 20.86
C ALA A 486 -8.10 -13.05 20.70
N ASN A 487 -7.89 -12.14 19.74
CA ASN A 487 -6.61 -11.52 19.40
C ASN A 487 -5.52 -12.51 18.91
N ASN A 488 -5.91 -13.70 18.46
CA ASN A 488 -4.98 -14.74 18.00
C ASN A 488 -4.77 -14.65 16.49
N THR A 489 -3.53 -14.83 16.04
CA THR A 489 -3.17 -15.01 14.62
C THR A 489 -3.30 -16.48 14.21
N PRO A 490 -3.36 -16.81 12.91
CA PRO A 490 -3.32 -18.20 12.45
C PRO A 490 -2.08 -18.95 12.96
N LEU A 491 -0.91 -18.27 13.01
CA LEU A 491 0.33 -18.87 13.52
C LEU A 491 0.22 -19.27 14.99
N PHE A 492 -0.42 -18.44 15.82
CA PHE A 492 -0.62 -18.76 17.23
C PHE A 492 -1.48 -20.02 17.38
N LEU A 493 -2.57 -20.12 16.59
CA LEU A 493 -3.45 -21.29 16.63
C LEU A 493 -2.73 -22.57 16.18
N ALA A 494 -1.97 -22.51 15.07
CA ALA A 494 -1.20 -23.65 14.57
C ALA A 494 -0.16 -24.16 15.58
N GLN A 495 0.50 -23.25 16.31
CA GLN A 495 1.45 -23.64 17.37
C GLN A 495 0.73 -24.28 18.55
N LYS A 496 -0.41 -23.73 18.98
CA LYS A 496 -1.19 -24.24 20.10
C LYS A 496 -1.74 -25.66 19.82
N THR A 497 -2.08 -25.96 18.57
CA THR A 497 -2.55 -27.29 18.16
C THR A 497 -1.42 -28.28 17.81
N GLY A 498 -0.17 -27.81 17.74
CA GLY A 498 0.99 -28.65 17.43
C GLY A 498 1.11 -29.02 15.94
N ASN A 499 0.45 -28.29 15.03
CA ASN A 499 0.52 -28.56 13.59
C ASN A 499 1.83 -27.98 12.99
N ALA A 500 2.92 -28.73 13.11
CA ALA A 500 4.27 -28.29 12.75
C ALA A 500 4.40 -27.84 11.29
N GLU A 501 3.70 -28.51 10.36
CA GLU A 501 3.75 -28.16 8.94
C GLU A 501 2.99 -26.86 8.65
N CYS A 502 1.82 -26.65 9.26
CA CYS A 502 1.13 -25.36 9.19
C CYS A 502 1.96 -24.22 9.80
N VAL A 503 2.65 -24.48 10.92
CA VAL A 503 3.57 -23.50 11.52
C VAL A 503 4.71 -23.14 10.56
N ARG A 504 5.28 -24.13 9.86
CA ARG A 504 6.33 -23.91 8.85
C ARG A 504 5.81 -23.04 7.71
N LEU A 505 4.68 -23.40 7.09
CA LEU A 505 4.09 -22.67 5.97
C LEU A 505 3.75 -21.22 6.34
N LEU A 506 3.16 -20.99 7.52
CA LEU A 506 2.81 -19.65 7.99
C LEU A 506 4.07 -18.78 8.18
N ARG A 507 5.15 -19.32 8.74
CA ARG A 507 6.41 -18.59 8.91
C ARG A 507 7.11 -18.29 7.59
N GLU A 508 7.04 -19.20 6.62
CA GLU A 508 7.54 -18.99 5.26
C GLU A 508 6.76 -17.88 4.54
N ALA A 509 5.45 -17.79 4.79
CA ALA A 509 4.58 -16.69 4.34
C ALA A 509 4.71 -15.40 5.18
N GLY A 510 5.69 -15.32 6.10
CA GLY A 510 5.98 -14.10 6.86
C GLY A 510 5.19 -13.92 8.16
N ALA A 511 4.40 -14.89 8.61
CA ALA A 511 3.70 -14.81 9.88
C ALA A 511 4.68 -14.76 11.05
N SER A 512 4.40 -13.88 12.03
CA SER A 512 5.16 -13.78 13.26
C SER A 512 4.24 -13.66 14.47
N LEU A 513 4.71 -14.14 15.61
CA LEU A 513 4.13 -13.80 16.89
C LEU A 513 4.78 -12.54 17.44
N TRP A 514 4.09 -11.87 18.36
CA TRP A 514 4.73 -10.81 19.13
C TRP A 514 5.81 -11.46 20.00
N GLU A 515 7.06 -11.06 19.81
CA GLU A 515 8.08 -11.30 20.82
C GLU A 515 7.79 -10.36 21.99
N GLU A 516 7.09 -10.85 23.00
CA GLU A 516 7.05 -10.16 24.29
C GLU A 516 8.47 -10.15 24.84
N GLY A 517 9.06 -8.96 24.91
CA GLY A 517 10.28 -8.77 25.65
C GLY A 517 10.04 -9.06 27.12
N GLY A 518 10.44 -10.26 27.56
CA GLY A 518 10.66 -10.59 28.97
C GLY A 518 9.69 -11.61 29.56
N GLY A 519 10.07 -12.89 29.50
CA GLY A 519 9.41 -13.96 30.26
C GLY A 519 9.89 -15.34 29.85
N LYS A 520 11.09 -15.72 30.33
CA LYS A 520 11.76 -17.04 30.24
C LYS A 520 11.19 -18.07 29.26
N ALA A 521 11.99 -18.40 28.25
CA ALA A 521 11.93 -19.74 27.66
C ALA A 521 12.03 -20.79 28.78
N THR A 522 11.03 -21.65 28.87
CA THR A 522 11.11 -22.95 29.53
C THR A 522 10.81 -24.02 28.52
#